data_AF-A0A533V462-F1
#
_entry.id   AF-A0A533V462-F1
#
_cell.length_a   1.000
_cell.length_b   1.000
_cell.length_c   1.000
_cell.angle_alpha   90.00
_cell.angle_beta   90.00
_cell.angle_gamma   90.00
#
_symmetry.space_group_name_H-M   'P 1'
#
loop_
_entity.id
_entity.type
_entity.pdbx_description
1 polymer ?
#
loop_
_entity_poly.entity_id
_entity_poly.type
_entity_poly.pdbx_seq_one_letter_code
_entity_poly.pdbx_strand_id
1 'polypeptide(L)'
;MARTHRIPRSRKSKQQTKVRTTKGKIIEHGDIFFFYRPKIDTEEVKDIESVQRFYMVMSPENSHLHRIFLIGQKQLPEIIEGKSNSEERNWALNVLTSSNAEEIRNEFLPAEYLTETRGSRRIGAAVPVGEGKYSIVEHEGHSELAYILELPEVPGPTQREFQIKKESSYIVSVKNPDIQVPGYSAFLKRKPRYPNSLKEKFGNRRWINIDDPHLLDYENSQLLLIGARKNDVEEELGIDIDEEKESSRTAELFNDLKIRKDQVPLKPLFKGKFPSKEEVPFAQEIKTLTDEEAPGRGGKVGGKIAASSSVSAASIAKVLSGIEFPKNKNQLIDYAKQHKDRISDPYSVIETLRELHDTRFENMADVEKALGEIR
;
A
#
# COMPACT_ATOMS: atom_id res chain seq x y z
N MET A 1 25.76 -44.64 -0.51
CA MET A 1 24.33 -44.98 -0.57
C MET A 1 23.76 -44.91 0.84
N ALA A 2 22.92 -43.93 1.13
CA ALA A 2 22.06 -43.92 2.31
C ALA A 2 20.80 -43.14 1.91
N ARG A 3 19.71 -43.87 1.68
CA ARG A 3 18.39 -43.33 1.34
C ARG A 3 17.70 -42.87 2.62
N THR A 4 17.62 -41.56 2.84
CA THR A 4 16.78 -40.96 3.87
C THR A 4 15.31 -41.11 3.45
N HIS A 5 14.57 -41.93 4.20
CA HIS A 5 13.12 -42.06 4.08
C HIS A 5 12.44 -40.74 4.49
N ARG A 6 11.68 -40.14 3.57
CA ARG A 6 10.71 -39.09 3.88
C ARG A 6 9.52 -39.74 4.61
N ILE A 7 9.24 -39.26 5.82
CA ILE A 7 8.04 -39.63 6.58
C ILE A 7 6.89 -38.74 6.09
N PRO A 8 5.79 -39.28 5.54
CA PRO A 8 4.62 -38.49 5.19
C PRO A 8 3.89 -38.05 6.47
N ARG A 9 3.57 -36.76 6.58
CA ARG A 9 2.68 -36.26 7.66
C ARG A 9 1.28 -36.86 7.50
N SER A 10 0.74 -37.33 8.62
CA SER A 10 -0.59 -37.96 8.72
C SER A 10 -1.72 -36.99 8.38
N ARG A 11 -2.55 -37.34 7.39
CA ARG A 11 -3.87 -36.72 7.17
C ARG A 11 -4.75 -36.98 8.39
N LYS A 12 -5.02 -35.94 9.19
CA LYS A 12 -6.11 -35.98 10.18
C LYS A 12 -7.44 -35.83 9.43
N SER A 13 -8.26 -36.88 9.48
CA SER A 13 -9.63 -36.89 8.99
C SER A 13 -10.51 -35.98 9.86
N LYS A 14 -10.88 -34.80 9.37
CA LYS A 14 -12.03 -34.04 9.87
C LYS A 14 -13.24 -34.38 9.00
N GLN A 15 -14.34 -34.79 9.65
CA GLN A 15 -15.62 -35.06 9.02
C GLN A 15 -16.15 -33.78 8.36
N GLN A 16 -16.33 -33.84 7.03
CA GLN A 16 -16.88 -32.76 6.21
C GLN A 16 -18.38 -32.63 6.43
N THR A 17 -18.80 -31.56 7.09
CA THR A 17 -20.10 -30.92 6.80
C THR A 17 -19.92 -30.24 5.44
N LYS A 18 -20.48 -30.82 4.36
CA LYS A 18 -20.42 -30.26 3.00
C LYS A 18 -21.19 -28.94 2.93
N VAL A 19 -20.55 -27.83 3.30
CA VAL A 19 -20.85 -26.54 2.70
C VAL A 19 -20.39 -26.65 1.26
N ARG A 20 -21.28 -26.37 0.29
CA ARG A 20 -20.89 -26.26 -1.12
C ARG A 20 -20.09 -24.96 -1.26
N THR A 21 -18.80 -24.99 -0.96
CA THR A 21 -17.89 -23.89 -1.35
C THR A 21 -17.74 -23.94 -2.87
N THR A 22 -18.10 -22.84 -3.53
CA THR A 22 -17.88 -22.67 -4.96
C THR A 22 -16.39 -22.53 -5.20
N LYS A 23 -15.78 -23.52 -5.84
CA LYS A 23 -14.35 -23.48 -6.15
C LYS A 23 -14.04 -22.24 -7.01
N GLY A 24 -13.23 -21.33 -6.47
CA GLY A 24 -12.73 -20.17 -7.17
C GLY A 24 -11.82 -20.55 -8.33
N LYS A 25 -11.75 -19.70 -9.34
CA LYS A 25 -10.86 -19.87 -10.50
C LYS A 25 -9.61 -19.01 -10.29
N ILE A 26 -8.46 -19.65 -10.15
CA ILE A 26 -7.18 -18.95 -10.03
C ILE A 26 -6.87 -18.25 -11.37
N ILE A 27 -6.57 -16.95 -11.28
CA ILE A 27 -6.25 -16.06 -12.41
C ILE A 27 -4.73 -15.86 -12.47
N GLU A 28 -4.09 -15.68 -11.33
CA GLU A 28 -2.65 -15.49 -11.17
C GLU A 28 -2.21 -15.98 -9.78
N HIS A 29 -0.97 -16.42 -9.61
CA HIS A 29 -0.33 -16.69 -8.33
C HIS A 29 1.16 -16.32 -8.41
N GLY A 30 1.80 -16.19 -7.25
CA GLY A 30 3.22 -15.88 -7.14
C GLY A 30 3.60 -15.40 -5.73
N ASP A 31 4.70 -14.67 -5.63
CA ASP A 31 5.22 -14.16 -4.35
C ASP A 31 4.74 -12.73 -4.07
N ILE A 32 4.45 -12.46 -2.80
CA ILE A 32 4.06 -11.15 -2.29
C ILE A 32 5.03 -10.71 -1.20
N PHE A 33 5.46 -9.46 -1.27
CA PHE A 33 6.38 -8.87 -0.31
C PHE A 33 5.84 -7.55 0.22
N PHE A 34 6.11 -7.26 1.48
CA PHE A 34 5.70 -6.01 2.11
C PHE A 34 6.92 -5.23 2.57
N PHE A 35 6.94 -3.93 2.30
CA PHE A 35 7.99 -3.02 2.75
C PHE A 35 7.41 -1.75 3.34
N TYR A 36 8.03 -1.19 4.37
CA TYR A 36 7.74 0.18 4.78
C TYR A 36 8.97 1.07 4.60
N ARG A 37 8.76 2.36 4.37
CA ARG A 37 9.83 3.36 4.32
C ARG A 37 9.66 4.33 5.49
N PRO A 38 10.68 4.52 6.34
CA PRO A 38 10.65 5.49 7.43
C PRO A 38 10.41 6.93 6.95
N LYS A 39 9.89 7.80 7.82
CA LYS A 39 9.89 9.25 7.61
C LYS A 39 11.32 9.79 7.44
N ILE A 40 11.42 10.95 6.79
CA ILE A 40 12.70 11.62 6.53
C ILE A 40 13.39 11.91 7.86
N ASP A 41 14.70 11.66 7.94
CA ASP A 41 15.54 11.79 9.13
C ASP A 41 15.04 11.00 10.37
N THR A 42 14.30 9.92 10.15
CA THR A 42 13.88 9.01 11.24
C THR A 42 14.98 7.98 11.51
N GLU A 43 15.52 8.00 12.72
CA GLU A 43 16.55 7.03 13.15
C GLU A 43 15.94 5.67 13.56
N GLU A 44 14.75 5.70 14.18
CA GLU A 44 14.06 4.51 14.68
C GLU A 44 12.55 4.64 14.42
N VAL A 45 11.94 3.58 13.90
CA VAL A 45 10.48 3.51 13.67
C VAL A 45 9.87 2.67 14.78
N LYS A 46 8.86 3.22 15.47
CA LYS A 46 8.16 2.54 16.58
C LYS A 46 6.71 2.22 16.27
N ASP A 47 6.13 2.93 15.30
CA ASP A 47 4.72 2.94 14.96
C ASP A 47 4.52 3.38 13.50
N ILE A 48 3.27 3.28 13.02
CA ILE A 48 2.84 3.75 11.71
C ILE A 48 3.02 5.26 11.51
N GLU A 49 2.99 6.05 12.59
CA GLU A 49 3.23 7.49 12.53
C GLU A 49 4.64 7.82 12.06
N SER A 50 5.61 6.97 12.37
CA SER A 50 7.00 7.14 11.93
C SER A 50 7.25 6.63 10.50
N VAL A 51 6.20 6.18 9.81
CA VAL A 51 6.26 5.64 8.44
C VAL A 51 5.90 6.72 7.41
N GLN A 52 6.69 6.79 6.34
CA GLN A 52 6.43 7.63 5.18
C GLN A 52 5.55 6.91 4.15
N ARG A 53 5.89 5.65 3.83
CA ARG A 53 5.23 4.86 2.79
C ARG A 53 5.17 3.40 3.19
N PHE A 54 4.14 2.73 2.72
CA PHE A 54 3.97 1.29 2.82
C PHE A 54 3.78 0.73 1.41
N TYR A 55 4.46 -0.36 1.10
CA TYR A 55 4.53 -0.94 -0.22
C TYR A 55 4.13 -2.42 -0.16
N MET A 56 3.44 -2.86 -1.20
CA MET A 56 3.17 -4.24 -1.52
C MET A 56 3.81 -4.55 -2.88
N VAL A 57 4.64 -5.58 -2.95
CA VAL A 57 5.27 -6.03 -4.18
C VAL A 57 4.65 -7.35 -4.57
N MET A 58 4.24 -7.50 -5.83
CA MET A 58 3.72 -8.76 -6.37
C MET A 58 4.65 -9.25 -7.47
N SER A 59 5.05 -10.52 -7.39
CA SER A 59 5.95 -11.21 -8.29
C SER A 59 5.25 -12.46 -8.84
N PRO A 60 4.56 -12.37 -10.00
CA PRO A 60 3.85 -13.52 -10.55
C PRO A 60 4.83 -14.64 -10.93
N GLU A 61 4.54 -15.88 -10.55
CA GLU A 61 5.47 -17.02 -10.74
C GLU A 61 5.83 -17.27 -12.22
N ASN A 62 4.86 -17.04 -13.11
CA ASN A 62 5.02 -17.25 -14.55
C ASN A 62 5.50 -15.98 -15.30
N SER A 63 6.11 -15.05 -14.59
CA SER A 63 6.58 -13.77 -15.15
C SER A 63 7.91 -13.34 -14.54
N HIS A 64 8.68 -12.55 -15.27
CA HIS A 64 9.85 -11.85 -14.73
C HIS A 64 9.50 -10.43 -14.25
N LEU A 65 8.24 -10.01 -14.36
CA LEU A 65 7.81 -8.69 -13.93
C LEU A 65 7.55 -8.67 -12.43
N HIS A 66 8.01 -7.61 -11.78
CA HIS A 66 7.66 -7.30 -10.40
C HIS A 66 6.84 -6.01 -10.39
N ARG A 67 5.70 -6.03 -9.70
CA ARG A 67 4.78 -4.90 -9.57
C ARG A 67 4.92 -4.31 -8.18
N ILE A 68 5.37 -3.08 -8.07
CA ILE A 68 5.47 -2.36 -6.79
C ILE A 68 4.25 -1.47 -6.65
N PHE A 69 3.43 -1.75 -5.65
CA PHE A 69 2.28 -0.96 -5.27
C PHE A 69 2.58 -0.13 -4.03
N LEU A 70 2.34 1.18 -4.11
CA LEU A 70 2.21 2.04 -2.94
C LEU A 70 0.81 1.86 -2.35
N ILE A 71 0.73 1.50 -1.08
CA ILE A 71 -0.53 1.31 -0.36
C ILE A 71 -0.92 2.62 0.36
N GLY A 72 -2.17 3.05 0.16
CA GLY A 72 -2.76 4.18 0.87
C GLY A 72 -2.85 3.94 2.38
N GLN A 73 -3.08 4.98 3.17
CA GLN A 73 -3.21 4.91 4.65
C GLN A 73 -2.05 4.23 5.40
N LYS A 74 -0.98 3.82 4.70
CA LYS A 74 0.21 3.13 5.21
C LYS A 74 -0.05 1.76 5.87
N GLN A 75 -1.19 1.13 5.63
CA GLN A 75 -1.54 -0.19 6.15
C GLN A 75 -2.47 -0.94 5.18
N LEU A 76 -2.57 -2.26 5.26
CA LEU A 76 -3.62 -2.99 4.55
C LEU A 76 -5.01 -2.67 5.13
N PRO A 77 -6.11 -2.86 4.37
CA PRO A 77 -7.45 -2.72 4.93
C PRO A 77 -7.62 -3.56 6.19
N GLU A 78 -8.20 -2.96 7.24
CA GLU A 78 -8.56 -3.71 8.43
C GLU A 78 -9.79 -4.58 8.14
N ILE A 79 -9.81 -5.80 8.65
CA ILE A 79 -10.94 -6.72 8.51
C ILE A 79 -11.63 -6.82 9.87
N ILE A 80 -12.70 -6.04 10.07
CA ILE A 80 -13.34 -5.91 11.39
C ILE A 80 -14.58 -6.80 11.52
N GLU A 81 -14.58 -7.62 12.58
CA GLU A 81 -15.72 -8.28 13.23
C GLU A 81 -17.15 -7.72 13.00
N GLY A 82 -18.04 -8.26 12.15
CA GLY A 82 -19.45 -7.83 12.10
C GLY A 82 -19.77 -6.37 11.75
N LYS A 83 -18.82 -5.61 11.19
CA LYS A 83 -19.05 -4.23 10.73
C LYS A 83 -18.80 -4.14 9.22
N SER A 84 -19.52 -3.25 8.53
CA SER A 84 -19.15 -2.77 7.20
C SER A 84 -18.86 -1.29 7.36
N ASN A 85 -17.57 -0.93 7.44
CA ASN A 85 -17.16 0.46 7.64
C ASN A 85 -16.14 0.87 6.57
N SER A 86 -15.84 2.17 6.51
CA SER A 86 -14.89 2.74 5.53
C SER A 86 -13.46 2.28 5.73
N GLU A 87 -13.09 1.78 6.91
CA GLU A 87 -11.75 1.28 7.26
C GLU A 87 -11.43 -0.05 6.57
N GLU A 88 -12.47 -0.77 6.13
CA GLU A 88 -12.31 -1.97 5.28
C GLU A 88 -11.88 -1.62 3.85
N ARG A 89 -11.69 -0.34 3.51
CA ARG A 89 -11.33 0.10 2.16
C ARG A 89 -10.00 0.84 2.15
N ASN A 90 -9.15 0.42 1.24
CA ASN A 90 -7.92 1.14 0.95
C ASN A 90 -7.64 1.13 -0.56
N TRP A 91 -6.65 1.90 -0.98
CA TRP A 91 -6.23 1.95 -2.37
C TRP A 91 -4.76 1.54 -2.51
N ALA A 92 -4.43 1.02 -3.67
CA ALA A 92 -3.07 0.72 -4.06
C ALA A 92 -2.77 1.39 -5.40
N LEU A 93 -1.53 1.84 -5.57
CA LEU A 93 -1.08 2.44 -6.82
C LEU A 93 0.18 1.73 -7.30
N ASN A 94 0.14 1.24 -8.52
CA ASN A 94 1.33 0.74 -9.19
C ASN A 94 2.32 1.90 -9.42
N VAL A 95 3.44 1.91 -8.70
CA VAL A 95 4.50 2.94 -8.81
C VAL A 95 5.66 2.51 -9.69
N LEU A 96 5.82 1.20 -9.91
CA LEU A 96 6.85 0.62 -10.77
C LEU A 96 6.38 -0.76 -11.22
N THR A 97 6.53 -1.05 -12.51
CA THR A 97 6.48 -2.42 -13.04
C THR A 97 7.72 -2.66 -13.87
N SER A 98 8.55 -3.61 -13.47
CA SER A 98 9.83 -3.86 -14.14
C SER A 98 10.28 -5.28 -13.94
N SER A 99 11.00 -5.82 -14.92
CA SER A 99 11.80 -7.04 -14.79
C SER A 99 13.28 -6.75 -14.50
N ASN A 100 13.65 -5.48 -14.43
CA ASN A 100 15.02 -5.06 -14.16
C ASN A 100 15.26 -4.98 -12.65
N ALA A 101 16.06 -5.92 -12.14
CA ALA A 101 16.44 -5.97 -10.73
C ALA A 101 17.09 -4.67 -10.22
N GLU A 102 17.83 -3.93 -11.07
CA GLU A 102 18.40 -2.63 -10.67
C GLU A 102 17.32 -1.59 -10.36
N GLU A 103 16.30 -1.51 -11.22
CA GLU A 103 15.19 -0.55 -11.05
C GLU A 103 14.39 -0.82 -9.78
N ILE A 104 14.14 -2.10 -9.50
CA ILE A 104 13.44 -2.55 -8.29
C ILE A 104 14.25 -2.22 -7.04
N ARG A 105 15.54 -2.59 -7.02
CA ARG A 105 16.41 -2.27 -5.87
C ARG A 105 16.51 -0.77 -5.64
N ASN A 106 16.64 0.01 -6.71
CA ASN A 106 16.71 1.47 -6.64
C ASN A 106 15.47 2.11 -6.00
N GLU A 107 14.28 1.50 -6.13
CA GLU A 107 13.07 1.98 -5.45
C GLU A 107 13.12 1.77 -3.93
N PHE A 108 13.94 0.84 -3.43
CA PHE A 108 14.05 0.50 -2.00
C PHE A 108 15.31 1.04 -1.33
N LEU A 109 16.30 1.54 -2.09
CA LEU A 109 17.50 2.16 -1.54
C LEU A 109 17.20 3.40 -0.68
N PRO A 110 18.07 3.72 0.29
CA PRO A 110 18.07 5.02 0.95
C PRO A 110 18.48 6.09 -0.06
N ALA A 111 18.06 7.32 0.21
CA ALA A 111 18.36 8.42 -0.69
C ALA A 111 18.66 9.72 0.07
N GLU A 112 19.43 10.61 -0.55
CA GLU A 112 19.76 11.93 -0.04
C GLU A 112 19.41 12.99 -1.06
N TYR A 113 18.98 14.15 -0.59
CA TYR A 113 18.61 15.27 -1.44
C TYR A 113 18.81 16.59 -0.71
N LEU A 114 19.01 17.66 -1.49
CA LEU A 114 19.17 19.00 -0.95
C LEU A 114 17.81 19.69 -0.82
N THR A 115 17.67 20.47 0.24
CA THR A 115 16.56 21.41 0.41
C THR A 115 17.10 22.82 0.53
N GLU A 116 16.39 23.76 -0.07
CA GLU A 116 16.74 25.19 0.00
C GLU A 116 16.73 25.72 1.44
N THR A 117 15.87 25.17 2.31
CA THR A 117 15.63 25.72 3.66
C THR A 117 16.39 25.00 4.76
N ARG A 118 16.69 23.71 4.60
CA ARG A 118 17.26 22.87 5.68
C ARG A 118 18.52 22.11 5.24
N GLY A 119 19.07 22.40 4.06
CA GLY A 119 20.26 21.73 3.54
C GLY A 119 19.98 20.27 3.18
N SER A 120 20.97 19.38 3.37
CA SER A 120 20.84 17.96 3.04
C SER A 120 19.82 17.25 3.92
N ARG A 121 19.00 16.39 3.31
CA ARG A 121 17.96 15.57 3.96
C ARG A 121 18.14 14.13 3.54
N ARG A 122 17.87 13.20 4.47
CA ARG A 122 18.04 11.77 4.21
C ARG A 122 16.71 11.01 4.31
N ILE A 123 16.47 10.19 3.30
CA ILE A 123 15.39 9.22 3.23
C ILE A 123 15.98 7.86 3.61
N GLY A 124 15.41 7.22 4.63
CA GLY A 124 15.79 5.87 5.03
C GLY A 124 15.47 4.83 3.96
N ALA A 125 16.21 3.72 3.94
CA ALA A 125 15.93 2.59 3.07
C ALA A 125 14.53 2.00 3.36
N ALA A 126 13.91 1.39 2.35
CA ALA A 126 12.70 0.62 2.60
C ALA A 126 13.07 -0.69 3.35
N VAL A 127 12.29 -1.01 4.36
CA VAL A 127 12.53 -2.10 5.30
C VAL A 127 11.56 -3.23 4.98
N PRO A 128 12.06 -4.45 4.70
CA PRO A 128 11.20 -5.61 4.45
C PRO A 128 10.48 -6.01 5.74
N VAL A 129 9.17 -6.18 5.66
CA VAL A 129 8.29 -6.48 6.80
C VAL A 129 7.41 -7.70 6.56
N GLY A 130 7.38 -8.25 5.36
CA GLY A 130 6.70 -9.52 5.11
C GLY A 130 7.05 -10.12 3.77
N GLU A 131 6.92 -11.44 3.69
CA GLU A 131 7.08 -12.25 2.50
C GLU A 131 6.10 -13.41 2.58
N GLY A 132 5.52 -13.80 1.45
CA GLY A 132 4.62 -14.93 1.36
C GLY A 132 4.17 -15.20 -0.07
N LYS A 133 3.17 -16.06 -0.21
CA LYS A 133 2.55 -16.41 -1.50
C LYS A 133 1.20 -15.74 -1.64
N TYR A 134 0.83 -15.38 -2.87
CA TYR A 134 -0.48 -14.85 -3.19
C TYR A 134 -1.17 -15.61 -4.32
N SER A 135 -2.49 -15.45 -4.37
CA SER A 135 -3.33 -15.85 -5.51
C SER A 135 -4.36 -14.76 -5.79
N ILE A 136 -4.56 -14.44 -7.06
CA ILE A 136 -5.71 -13.68 -7.54
C ILE A 136 -6.75 -14.68 -8.04
N VAL A 137 -7.96 -14.62 -7.50
CA VAL A 137 -9.00 -15.61 -7.74
C VAL A 137 -10.29 -14.93 -8.16
N GLU A 138 -10.94 -15.47 -9.19
CA GLU A 138 -12.33 -15.15 -9.50
C GLU A 138 -13.23 -16.00 -8.59
N HIS A 139 -13.94 -15.36 -7.68
CA HIS A 139 -14.82 -16.01 -6.71
C HIS A 139 -16.10 -15.18 -6.53
N GLU A 140 -17.27 -15.83 -6.56
CA GLU A 140 -18.59 -15.19 -6.38
C GLU A 140 -18.87 -13.94 -7.25
N GLY A 141 -18.21 -13.82 -8.41
CA GLY A 141 -18.42 -12.71 -9.36
C GLY A 141 -17.55 -11.49 -9.10
N HIS A 142 -16.57 -11.56 -8.20
CA HIS A 142 -15.54 -10.56 -7.98
C HIS A 142 -14.14 -11.19 -8.01
N SER A 143 -13.11 -10.34 -8.10
CA SER A 143 -11.72 -10.79 -7.97
C SER A 143 -11.26 -10.61 -6.53
N GLU A 144 -10.61 -11.62 -5.96
CA GLU A 144 -9.99 -11.56 -4.64
C GLU A 144 -8.48 -11.75 -4.74
N LEU A 145 -7.72 -10.90 -4.06
CA LEU A 145 -6.30 -11.10 -3.77
C LEU A 145 -6.19 -11.79 -2.41
N ALA A 146 -5.82 -13.06 -2.43
CA ALA A 146 -5.52 -13.89 -1.26
C ALA A 146 -4.02 -13.99 -1.03
N TYR A 147 -3.55 -14.03 0.21
CA TYR A 147 -2.17 -14.36 0.53
C TYR A 147 -2.03 -15.18 1.82
N ILE A 148 -0.94 -15.94 1.89
CA ILE A 148 -0.43 -16.59 3.10
C ILE A 148 1.01 -16.09 3.34
N LEU A 149 1.29 -15.60 4.54
CA LEU A 149 2.58 -15.06 4.95
C LEU A 149 3.54 -16.19 5.33
N GLU A 150 4.72 -16.22 4.75
CA GLU A 150 5.80 -17.18 5.06
C GLU A 150 6.79 -16.60 6.07
N LEU A 151 7.13 -15.31 5.92
CA LEU A 151 8.00 -14.58 6.84
C LEU A 151 7.39 -13.24 7.31
N PRO A 152 7.44 -12.96 8.62
CA PRO A 152 7.74 -13.92 9.69
C PRO A 152 6.65 -15.00 9.76
N GLU A 153 7.02 -16.23 10.13
CA GLU A 153 6.07 -17.36 10.25
C GLU A 153 4.86 -17.01 11.14
N VAL A 154 5.06 -16.15 12.14
CA VAL A 154 3.99 -15.59 12.97
C VAL A 154 4.09 -14.06 12.94
N PRO A 155 3.02 -13.34 12.54
CA PRO A 155 2.98 -11.88 12.58
C PRO A 155 3.28 -11.31 13.97
N GLY A 156 4.30 -10.46 14.04
CA GLY A 156 4.71 -9.79 15.28
C GLY A 156 4.11 -8.39 15.45
N PRO A 157 4.56 -7.61 16.45
CA PRO A 157 4.15 -6.23 16.66
C PRO A 157 4.24 -5.37 15.39
N THR A 158 5.31 -5.53 14.61
CA THR A 158 5.48 -4.71 13.39
C THR A 158 4.45 -5.03 12.33
N GLN A 159 4.18 -6.31 12.06
CA GLN A 159 3.16 -6.70 11.07
C GLN A 159 1.77 -6.20 11.46
N ARG A 160 1.45 -6.17 12.77
CA ARG A 160 0.17 -5.66 13.27
C ARG A 160 -0.04 -4.18 12.96
N GLU A 161 0.98 -3.34 13.07
CA GLU A 161 0.89 -1.91 12.70
C GLU A 161 0.50 -1.72 11.22
N PHE A 162 0.86 -2.65 10.35
CA PHE A 162 0.55 -2.60 8.91
C PHE A 162 -0.69 -3.41 8.52
N GLN A 163 -1.40 -3.98 9.50
CA GLN A 163 -2.51 -4.94 9.29
C GLN A 163 -2.12 -6.16 8.44
N ILE A 164 -0.85 -6.55 8.44
CA ILE A 164 -0.38 -7.79 7.81
C ILE A 164 -0.77 -8.95 8.73
N LYS A 165 -1.64 -9.83 8.25
CA LYS A 165 -2.09 -11.04 8.94
C LYS A 165 -1.26 -12.25 8.46
N LYS A 166 -1.40 -13.39 9.13
CA LYS A 166 -0.77 -14.65 8.67
C LYS A 166 -1.39 -15.09 7.35
N GLU A 167 -2.68 -14.82 7.18
CA GLU A 167 -3.45 -15.16 6.00
C GLU A 167 -4.59 -14.15 5.89
N SER A 168 -4.93 -13.72 4.68
CA SER A 168 -6.02 -12.77 4.43
C SER A 168 -6.41 -12.74 2.96
N SER A 169 -7.65 -12.32 2.68
CA SER A 169 -8.11 -11.99 1.33
C SER A 169 -8.71 -10.59 1.24
N TYR A 170 -8.58 -9.97 0.07
CA TYR A 170 -9.15 -8.67 -0.26
C TYR A 170 -9.86 -8.71 -1.60
N ILE A 171 -11.11 -8.24 -1.65
CA ILE A 171 -11.76 -7.95 -2.93
C ILE A 171 -10.95 -6.84 -3.60
N VAL A 172 -10.49 -7.11 -4.81
CA VAL A 172 -9.64 -6.21 -5.57
C VAL A 172 -10.30 -5.81 -6.87
N SER A 173 -10.24 -4.52 -7.20
CA SER A 173 -10.79 -3.99 -8.45
C SER A 173 -9.89 -2.91 -9.02
N VAL A 174 -9.79 -2.86 -10.35
CA VAL A 174 -8.98 -1.88 -11.07
C VAL A 174 -9.83 -0.66 -11.40
N LYS A 175 -9.34 0.53 -11.08
CA LYS A 175 -10.01 1.79 -11.40
C LYS A 175 -9.93 2.07 -12.90
N ASN A 176 -11.04 2.48 -13.47
CA ASN A 176 -11.05 3.05 -14.81
C ASN A 176 -10.22 4.37 -14.81
N PRO A 177 -9.20 4.48 -15.66
CA PRO A 177 -8.36 5.68 -15.71
C PRO A 177 -9.08 6.89 -16.30
N ASP A 178 -10.15 6.69 -17.06
CA ASP A 178 -10.87 7.76 -17.76
C ASP A 178 -12.10 8.28 -17.01
N ILE A 179 -12.47 7.62 -15.91
CA ILE A 179 -13.55 8.08 -15.03
C ILE A 179 -12.97 8.67 -13.74
N GLN A 180 -13.40 9.89 -13.42
CA GLN A 180 -13.07 10.51 -12.14
C GLN A 180 -13.86 9.84 -11.01
N VAL A 181 -13.16 9.53 -9.92
CA VAL A 181 -13.72 8.94 -8.70
C VAL A 181 -13.30 9.82 -7.52
N PRO A 182 -14.21 10.18 -6.59
CA PRO A 182 -13.84 10.92 -5.37
C PRO A 182 -12.69 10.25 -4.62
N GLY A 183 -11.77 11.04 -4.07
CA GLY A 183 -10.55 10.53 -3.41
C GLY A 183 -9.38 10.19 -4.35
N TYR A 184 -9.58 10.26 -5.69
CA TYR A 184 -8.54 9.96 -6.68
C TYR A 184 -8.13 11.17 -7.56
N SER A 185 -8.48 12.39 -7.14
CA SER A 185 -8.12 13.66 -7.81
C SER A 185 -6.60 13.82 -7.98
N ALA A 186 -5.83 13.39 -6.98
CA ALA A 186 -4.37 13.33 -6.97
C ALA A 186 -3.76 12.64 -8.21
N PHE A 187 -4.48 11.70 -8.81
CA PHE A 187 -3.99 10.85 -9.89
C PHE A 187 -4.44 11.29 -11.29
N LEU A 188 -5.21 12.38 -11.41
CA LEU A 188 -5.79 12.82 -12.69
C LEU A 188 -4.73 13.11 -13.77
N LYS A 189 -3.55 13.56 -13.36
CA LYS A 189 -2.44 13.89 -14.27
C LYS A 189 -1.59 12.68 -14.67
N ARG A 190 -1.80 11.52 -14.06
CA ARG A 190 -0.96 10.32 -14.24
C ARG A 190 -1.86 9.08 -14.35
N LYS A 191 -2.11 8.68 -15.59
CA LYS A 191 -2.93 7.52 -15.95
C LYS A 191 -2.06 6.37 -16.45
N PRO A 192 -2.46 5.10 -16.22
CA PRO A 192 -1.81 3.95 -16.84
C PRO A 192 -1.90 4.04 -18.35
N ARG A 193 -0.81 3.67 -19.02
CA ARG A 193 -0.71 3.68 -20.48
C ARG A 193 -1.26 2.39 -21.08
N TYR A 194 -2.52 2.09 -20.80
CA TYR A 194 -3.14 0.88 -21.32
C TYR A 194 -3.26 0.90 -22.85
N PRO A 195 -3.00 -0.24 -23.53
CA PRO A 195 -3.41 -0.45 -24.92
C PRO A 195 -4.93 -0.44 -25.04
N ASN A 196 -5.44 -0.23 -26.26
CA ASN A 196 -6.88 -0.12 -26.50
C ASN A 196 -7.64 -1.38 -26.06
N SER A 197 -7.06 -2.57 -26.25
CA SER A 197 -7.64 -3.84 -25.81
C SER A 197 -7.95 -3.88 -24.31
N LEU A 198 -7.07 -3.34 -23.46
CA LEU A 198 -7.31 -3.25 -22.02
C LEU A 198 -8.25 -2.10 -21.66
N LYS A 199 -8.21 -0.98 -22.39
CA LYS A 199 -9.15 0.14 -22.17
C LYS A 199 -10.59 -0.25 -22.45
N GLU A 200 -10.83 -1.01 -23.52
CA GLU A 200 -12.16 -1.46 -23.94
C GLU A 200 -12.83 -2.32 -22.86
N LYS A 201 -12.07 -3.10 -22.08
CA LYS A 201 -12.59 -3.89 -20.95
C LYS A 201 -13.34 -3.03 -19.92
N PHE A 202 -12.93 -1.78 -19.70
CA PHE A 202 -13.58 -0.92 -18.72
C PHE A 202 -14.98 -0.49 -19.15
N GLY A 203 -15.20 -0.26 -20.45
CA GLY A 203 -16.43 0.36 -20.96
C GLY A 203 -16.78 1.63 -20.17
N ASN A 204 -18.02 1.70 -19.69
CA ASN A 204 -18.51 2.83 -18.88
C ASN A 204 -18.40 2.60 -17.36
N ARG A 205 -17.73 1.53 -16.92
CA ARG A 205 -17.66 1.15 -15.50
C ARG A 205 -16.52 1.90 -14.81
N ARG A 206 -16.76 2.32 -13.56
CA ARG A 206 -15.74 2.97 -12.71
C ARG A 206 -14.66 2.02 -12.23
N TRP A 207 -15.06 0.77 -11.99
CA TRP A 207 -14.25 -0.30 -11.45
C TRP A 207 -14.53 -1.56 -12.25
N ILE A 208 -13.50 -2.36 -12.49
CA ILE A 208 -13.64 -3.70 -13.06
C ILE A 208 -12.88 -4.70 -12.20
N ASN A 209 -13.38 -5.94 -12.19
CA ASN A 209 -12.66 -7.09 -11.68
C ASN A 209 -11.37 -7.31 -12.49
N ILE A 210 -10.41 -8.00 -11.90
CA ILE A 210 -9.19 -8.45 -12.57
C ILE A 210 -9.53 -9.76 -13.27
N ASP A 211 -9.99 -9.70 -14.51
CA ASP A 211 -10.17 -10.88 -15.37
C ASP A 211 -8.93 -11.17 -16.23
N ASP A 212 -8.02 -10.20 -16.31
CA ASP A 212 -6.78 -10.20 -17.08
C ASP A 212 -5.67 -9.56 -16.23
N PRO A 213 -4.66 -10.32 -15.77
CA PRO A 213 -3.59 -9.80 -14.93
C PRO A 213 -2.79 -8.67 -15.56
N HIS A 214 -2.78 -8.54 -16.90
CA HIS A 214 -2.09 -7.45 -17.57
C HIS A 214 -2.66 -6.06 -17.20
N LEU A 215 -3.87 -5.97 -16.66
CA LEU A 215 -4.39 -4.72 -16.08
C LEU A 215 -3.47 -4.19 -14.96
N LEU A 216 -2.73 -5.07 -14.30
CA LEU A 216 -1.84 -4.73 -13.20
C LEU A 216 -0.42 -4.36 -13.66
N ASP A 217 -0.03 -4.62 -14.92
CA ASP A 217 1.35 -4.46 -15.42
C ASP A 217 1.71 -3.04 -15.84
N TYR A 218 0.81 -2.07 -15.62
CA TYR A 218 1.01 -0.70 -16.07
C TYR A 218 1.18 0.22 -14.87
N GLU A 219 2.28 0.97 -14.86
CA GLU A 219 2.48 2.02 -13.87
C GLU A 219 1.31 3.01 -13.85
N ASN A 220 0.97 3.50 -12.67
CA ASN A 220 -0.18 4.34 -12.35
C ASN A 220 -1.55 3.63 -12.40
N SER A 221 -1.59 2.31 -12.65
CA SER A 221 -2.79 1.52 -12.37
C SER A 221 -3.19 1.66 -10.90
N GLN A 222 -4.47 1.91 -10.66
CA GLN A 222 -5.04 2.15 -9.34
C GLN A 222 -5.95 0.98 -8.98
N LEU A 223 -5.75 0.43 -7.78
CA LEU A 223 -6.56 -0.65 -7.25
C LEU A 223 -7.37 -0.15 -6.05
N LEU A 224 -8.59 -0.63 -5.94
CA LEU A 224 -9.37 -0.61 -4.70
C LEU A 224 -9.20 -1.97 -4.03
N LEU A 225 -8.84 -1.94 -2.75
CA LEU A 225 -8.76 -3.10 -1.88
C LEU A 225 -9.87 -2.99 -0.85
N ILE A 226 -10.68 -4.04 -0.73
CA ILE A 226 -11.72 -4.13 0.30
C ILE A 226 -11.48 -5.41 1.09
N GLY A 227 -11.44 -5.32 2.43
CA GLY A 227 -11.39 -6.49 3.31
C GLY A 227 -12.45 -7.52 2.90
N ALA A 228 -12.03 -8.69 2.44
CA ALA A 228 -12.98 -9.69 1.97
C ALA A 228 -13.54 -10.47 3.16
N ARG A 229 -12.75 -11.31 3.87
CA ARG A 229 -13.28 -12.21 4.92
C ARG A 229 -12.28 -12.69 5.99
N LYS A 230 -12.80 -13.54 6.89
CA LYS A 230 -12.32 -13.85 8.25
C LYS A 230 -12.08 -15.34 8.53
N ASN A 231 -12.38 -16.23 7.59
CA ASN A 231 -12.13 -17.66 7.73
C ASN A 231 -10.84 -18.05 7.00
N ASP A 232 -10.45 -19.31 7.11
CA ASP A 232 -9.38 -19.94 6.33
C ASP A 232 -9.59 -19.66 4.83
N VAL A 233 -8.61 -19.01 4.19
CA VAL A 233 -8.73 -18.44 2.84
C VAL A 233 -8.78 -19.56 1.81
N GLU A 234 -8.02 -20.64 2.02
CA GLU A 234 -8.05 -21.83 1.17
C GLU A 234 -9.41 -22.53 1.20
N GLU A 235 -9.96 -22.77 2.39
CA GLU A 235 -11.28 -23.38 2.55
C GLU A 235 -12.38 -22.54 1.90
N GLU A 236 -12.34 -21.22 2.11
CA GLU A 236 -13.36 -20.30 1.62
C GLU A 236 -13.33 -20.16 0.10
N LEU A 237 -12.15 -19.93 -0.48
CA LEU A 237 -11.98 -19.74 -1.92
C LEU A 237 -11.93 -21.07 -2.69
N GLY A 238 -11.78 -22.20 -1.98
CA GLY A 238 -11.59 -23.52 -2.57
C GLY A 238 -10.31 -23.63 -3.39
N ILE A 239 -9.25 -22.93 -2.96
CA ILE A 239 -7.92 -22.91 -3.57
C ILE A 239 -6.87 -23.57 -2.67
N ASP A 240 -5.66 -23.70 -3.19
CA ASP A 240 -4.48 -24.21 -2.48
C ASP A 240 -3.36 -23.21 -2.77
N ILE A 241 -2.83 -22.57 -1.75
CA ILE A 241 -1.70 -21.64 -1.80
C ILE A 241 -0.51 -22.37 -1.19
N ASP A 242 0.47 -22.68 -2.02
CA ASP A 242 1.64 -23.48 -1.63
C ASP A 242 2.59 -22.68 -0.72
N GLU A 243 2.29 -22.61 0.59
CA GLU A 243 3.18 -21.96 1.57
C GLU A 243 4.47 -22.76 1.78
N GLU A 244 5.61 -22.09 1.63
CA GLU A 244 6.93 -22.65 1.83
C GLU A 244 7.50 -22.30 3.22
N LYS A 245 8.43 -23.14 3.70
CA LYS A 245 9.15 -22.86 4.94
C LYS A 245 10.38 -22.02 4.65
N GLU A 246 10.17 -20.71 4.66
CA GLU A 246 11.20 -19.76 4.33
C GLU A 246 12.20 -19.47 5.45
N SER A 247 13.40 -19.07 5.03
CA SER A 247 14.55 -18.77 5.89
C SER A 247 15.39 -17.66 5.29
N SER A 248 16.35 -17.14 6.04
CA SER A 248 17.30 -16.17 5.50
C SER A 248 18.07 -16.63 4.25
N ARG A 249 18.11 -17.92 3.93
CA ARG A 249 18.82 -18.45 2.74
C ARG A 249 17.91 -18.71 1.55
N THR A 250 16.64 -18.96 1.80
CA THR A 250 15.65 -19.37 0.79
C THR A 250 14.75 -18.20 0.38
N ALA A 251 14.62 -17.18 1.24
CA ALA A 251 13.72 -16.05 1.03
C ALA A 251 13.91 -15.39 -0.35
N GLU A 252 12.83 -15.39 -1.12
CA GLU A 252 12.76 -14.89 -2.50
C GLU A 252 12.91 -13.38 -2.57
N LEU A 253 12.73 -12.69 -1.44
CA LEU A 253 13.08 -11.28 -1.31
C LEU A 253 14.56 -11.01 -1.64
N PHE A 254 15.46 -11.95 -1.37
CA PHE A 254 16.88 -11.80 -1.68
C PHE A 254 17.26 -12.47 -3.00
N ASN A 255 16.60 -13.56 -3.36
CA ASN A 255 16.93 -14.32 -4.55
C ASN A 255 16.29 -13.70 -5.80
N ASP A 256 15.06 -13.22 -5.74
CA ASP A 256 14.32 -12.71 -6.90
C ASP A 256 14.36 -11.20 -6.97
N LEU A 257 13.95 -10.51 -5.90
CA LEU A 257 14.02 -9.04 -5.85
C LEU A 257 15.46 -8.51 -5.71
N LYS A 258 16.44 -9.40 -5.52
CA LYS A 258 17.87 -9.11 -5.36
C LYS A 258 18.18 -8.11 -4.24
N ILE A 259 17.32 -7.99 -3.22
CA ILE A 259 17.58 -7.08 -2.09
C ILE A 259 18.86 -7.50 -1.37
N ARG A 260 19.69 -6.52 -1.00
CA ARG A 260 20.96 -6.78 -0.32
C ARG A 260 20.75 -6.82 1.20
N LYS A 261 21.04 -7.98 1.80
CA LYS A 261 20.83 -8.25 3.25
C LYS A 261 21.56 -7.29 4.17
N ASP A 262 22.72 -6.80 3.76
CA ASP A 262 23.58 -5.87 4.50
C ASP A 262 23.14 -4.40 4.35
N GLN A 263 22.13 -4.11 3.53
CA GLN A 263 21.62 -2.76 3.29
C GLN A 263 20.25 -2.49 3.92
N VAL A 264 19.59 -3.51 4.47
CA VAL A 264 18.24 -3.38 5.03
C VAL A 264 18.13 -4.01 6.42
N PRO A 265 17.32 -3.44 7.34
CA PRO A 265 17.04 -4.08 8.62
C PRO A 265 16.24 -5.37 8.41
N LEU A 266 16.74 -6.48 8.95
CA LEU A 266 16.13 -7.80 8.77
C LEU A 266 15.23 -8.24 9.93
N LYS A 267 15.26 -7.50 11.04
CA LYS A 267 14.49 -7.85 12.25
C LYS A 267 12.98 -7.86 12.03
N PRO A 268 12.37 -6.93 11.27
CA PRO A 268 10.93 -6.99 11.01
C PRO A 268 10.54 -8.26 10.25
N LEU A 269 11.32 -8.64 9.23
CA LEU A 269 11.06 -9.82 8.41
C LEU A 269 11.20 -11.14 9.20
N PHE A 270 12.25 -11.30 10.02
CA PHE A 270 12.50 -12.59 10.69
C PHE A 270 11.98 -12.70 12.13
N LYS A 271 11.81 -11.57 12.83
CA LYS A 271 11.41 -11.56 14.25
C LYS A 271 10.10 -10.81 14.49
N GLY A 272 9.52 -10.21 13.46
CA GLY A 272 8.27 -9.46 13.54
C GLY A 272 8.33 -8.21 14.41
N LYS A 273 9.52 -7.65 14.65
CA LYS A 273 9.73 -6.49 15.53
C LYS A 273 10.49 -5.39 14.81
N PHE A 274 10.18 -4.14 15.14
CA PHE A 274 10.86 -2.99 14.59
C PHE A 274 12.35 -3.05 14.94
N PRO A 275 13.24 -2.63 14.03
CA PRO A 275 14.66 -2.59 14.30
C PRO A 275 14.95 -1.47 15.30
N SER A 276 15.86 -1.74 16.23
CA SER A 276 16.52 -0.68 17.00
C SER A 276 17.53 0.06 16.13
N LYS A 277 17.99 1.24 16.58
CA LYS A 277 18.95 2.08 15.86
C LYS A 277 20.22 1.30 15.46
N GLU A 278 20.72 0.45 16.34
CA GLU A 278 21.95 -0.33 16.14
C GLU A 278 21.76 -1.47 15.12
N GLU A 279 20.51 -1.87 14.88
CA GLU A 279 20.15 -2.92 13.92
C GLU A 279 19.83 -2.37 12.53
N VAL A 280 19.85 -1.05 12.36
CA VAL A 280 19.76 -0.40 11.05
C VAL A 280 21.15 -0.40 10.41
N PRO A 281 21.36 -1.11 9.29
CA PRO A 281 22.67 -1.17 8.67
C PRO A 281 23.16 0.19 8.17
N PHE A 282 24.47 0.39 8.18
CA PHE A 282 25.07 1.51 7.48
C PHE A 282 24.89 1.33 5.97
N ALA A 283 24.22 2.28 5.34
CA ALA A 283 24.00 2.26 3.90
C ALA A 283 25.33 2.44 3.16
N GLN A 284 25.76 1.40 2.46
CA GLN A 284 26.94 1.46 1.58
C GLN A 284 26.60 2.09 0.24
N GLU A 285 25.33 2.00 -0.17
CA GLU A 285 24.81 2.63 -1.37
C GLU A 285 23.67 3.57 -1.00
N ILE A 286 23.79 4.82 -1.42
CA ILE A 286 22.82 5.89 -1.17
C ILE A 286 22.54 6.57 -2.51
N LYS A 287 21.27 6.66 -2.88
CA LYS A 287 20.86 7.36 -4.10
C LYS A 287 20.88 8.88 -3.85
N THR A 288 21.47 9.66 -4.74
CA THR A 288 21.25 11.13 -4.74
C THR A 288 20.02 11.45 -5.58
N LEU A 289 19.04 12.15 -5.01
CA LEU A 289 17.87 12.61 -5.76
C LEU A 289 18.10 14.01 -6.30
N THR A 290 17.61 14.25 -7.50
CA THR A 290 17.47 15.61 -8.04
C THR A 290 16.34 16.36 -7.32
N ASP A 291 16.28 17.68 -7.48
CA ASP A 291 15.18 18.50 -6.97
C ASP A 291 13.82 18.05 -7.50
N GLU A 292 13.79 17.55 -8.73
CA GLU A 292 12.58 16.99 -9.32
C GLU A 292 12.17 15.70 -8.64
N GLU A 293 13.12 14.81 -8.27
CA GLU A 293 12.85 13.54 -7.61
C GLU A 293 12.58 13.66 -6.11
N ALA A 294 12.94 14.78 -5.49
CA ALA A 294 12.80 15.04 -4.07
C ALA A 294 11.34 14.93 -3.58
N PRO A 295 11.09 14.36 -2.38
CA PRO A 295 9.77 14.33 -1.76
C PRO A 295 9.15 15.73 -1.63
N GLY A 296 7.86 15.85 -1.93
CA GLY A 296 7.10 17.10 -1.76
C GLY A 296 7.28 18.15 -2.86
N ARG A 297 8.27 18.04 -3.76
CA ARG A 297 8.48 19.00 -4.87
C ARG A 297 8.01 18.52 -6.23
N GLY A 298 7.77 17.22 -6.39
CA GLY A 298 7.15 16.74 -7.60
C GLY A 298 7.65 15.42 -8.15
N GLY A 299 8.52 14.73 -7.42
CA GLY A 299 9.22 13.52 -7.86
C GLY A 299 8.35 12.31 -8.05
N LYS A 300 9.00 11.25 -8.55
CA LYS A 300 8.43 9.96 -8.99
C LYS A 300 7.14 9.61 -8.27
N VAL A 301 6.16 9.18 -9.07
CA VAL A 301 4.80 8.71 -8.75
C VAL A 301 4.40 8.82 -7.25
N GLY A 302 4.98 8.04 -6.34
CA GLY A 302 4.66 8.06 -4.90
C GLY A 302 4.98 9.34 -4.10
N GLY A 303 5.88 10.22 -4.56
CA GLY A 303 6.26 11.48 -3.89
C GLY A 303 5.22 12.58 -3.96
N LYS A 304 4.61 12.78 -5.13
CA LYS A 304 3.45 13.67 -5.29
C LYS A 304 2.19 13.09 -4.67
N ILE A 305 2.02 11.76 -4.75
CA ILE A 305 0.80 11.06 -4.34
C ILE A 305 0.67 10.92 -2.81
N ALA A 306 1.79 10.63 -2.12
CA ALA A 306 1.83 10.69 -0.66
C ALA A 306 1.64 12.13 -0.13
N ALA A 307 2.08 13.14 -0.89
CA ALA A 307 1.87 14.55 -0.55
C ALA A 307 0.44 15.05 -0.84
N SER A 308 -0.33 14.34 -1.69
CA SER A 308 -1.69 14.70 -2.09
C SER A 308 -2.80 13.82 -1.47
N SER A 309 -2.44 12.70 -0.83
CA SER A 309 -3.41 11.78 -0.19
C SER A 309 -3.87 12.25 1.18
N SER A 310 -3.10 13.11 1.85
CA SER A 310 -3.62 14.02 2.85
C SER A 310 -3.63 15.41 2.21
N VAL A 311 -4.77 16.09 2.15
CA VAL A 311 -4.77 17.52 1.86
C VAL A 311 -3.81 18.19 2.83
N SER A 312 -2.70 18.77 2.36
CA SER A 312 -1.70 19.30 3.29
C SER A 312 -2.32 20.38 4.19
N ALA A 313 -1.93 20.45 5.46
CA ALA A 313 -2.40 21.51 6.36
C ALA A 313 -2.13 22.90 5.75
N ALA A 314 -1.03 23.04 5.00
CA ALA A 314 -0.70 24.24 4.23
C ALA A 314 -1.73 24.56 3.12
N SER A 315 -2.30 23.56 2.44
CA SER A 315 -3.36 23.77 1.44
C SER A 315 -4.65 24.26 2.09
N ILE A 316 -5.00 23.73 3.26
CA ILE A 316 -6.19 24.13 4.03
C ILE A 316 -6.00 25.55 4.55
N ALA A 317 -4.86 25.83 5.20
CA ALA A 317 -4.51 27.17 5.69
C ALA A 317 -4.49 28.20 4.56
N LYS A 318 -3.97 27.83 3.37
CA LYS A 318 -3.93 28.74 2.22
C LYS A 318 -5.33 29.05 1.65
N VAL A 319 -6.22 28.06 1.59
CA VAL A 319 -7.61 28.28 1.14
C VAL A 319 -8.39 29.11 2.16
N LEU A 320 -8.25 28.80 3.44
CA LEU A 320 -8.94 29.47 4.55
C LEU A 320 -8.25 30.77 4.99
N SER A 321 -7.17 31.19 4.33
CA SER A 321 -6.43 32.40 4.68
C SER A 321 -7.34 33.63 4.65
N GLY A 322 -7.41 34.38 5.76
CA GLY A 322 -8.27 35.56 5.88
C GLY A 322 -9.74 35.25 6.17
N ILE A 323 -10.07 34.01 6.54
CA ILE A 323 -11.38 33.70 7.11
C ILE A 323 -11.49 34.31 8.52
N GLU A 324 -12.62 34.94 8.80
CA GLU A 324 -12.94 35.41 10.15
C GLU A 324 -13.63 34.30 10.93
N PHE A 325 -13.08 33.98 12.10
CA PHE A 325 -13.68 33.05 13.05
C PHE A 325 -14.59 33.80 14.05
N PRO A 326 -15.57 33.14 14.70
CA PRO A 326 -15.82 31.70 14.68
C PRO A 326 -16.66 31.20 13.50
N LYS A 327 -16.42 29.95 13.09
CA LYS A 327 -17.12 29.29 11.96
C LYS A 327 -17.49 27.86 12.30
N ASN A 328 -18.61 27.38 11.77
CA ASN A 328 -18.94 25.96 11.77
C ASN A 328 -18.46 25.28 10.47
N LYS A 329 -18.53 23.95 10.42
CA LYS A 329 -18.12 23.14 9.27
C LYS A 329 -18.66 23.66 7.94
N ASN A 330 -19.96 23.90 7.84
CA ASN A 330 -20.60 24.32 6.59
C ASN A 330 -20.07 25.68 6.12
N GLN A 331 -19.83 26.60 7.05
CA GLN A 331 -19.26 27.91 6.74
C GLN A 331 -17.79 27.82 6.29
N LEU A 332 -16.99 26.90 6.85
CA LEU A 332 -15.63 26.62 6.36
C LEU A 332 -15.65 26.10 4.92
N ILE A 333 -16.55 25.15 4.64
CA ILE A 333 -16.73 24.58 3.30
C ILE A 333 -17.14 25.65 2.29
N ASP A 334 -18.09 26.51 2.64
CA ASP A 334 -18.58 27.54 1.73
C ASP A 334 -17.54 28.62 1.48
N TYR A 335 -16.77 29.01 2.52
CA TYR A 335 -15.62 29.89 2.34
C TYR A 335 -14.57 29.27 1.41
N ALA A 336 -14.24 28.00 1.61
CA ALA A 336 -13.31 27.27 0.74
C ALA A 336 -13.81 27.18 -0.72
N LYS A 337 -15.12 27.04 -0.92
CA LYS A 337 -15.73 27.06 -2.26
C LYS A 337 -15.64 28.42 -2.96
N GLN A 338 -15.58 29.52 -2.22
CA GLN A 338 -15.46 30.87 -2.77
C GLN A 338 -14.01 31.22 -3.12
N HIS A 339 -13.04 30.50 -2.56
CA HIS A 339 -11.60 30.79 -2.68
C HIS A 339 -10.81 29.63 -3.33
N LYS A 340 -11.48 28.87 -4.22
CA LYS A 340 -10.95 27.66 -4.86
C LYS A 340 -9.72 27.93 -5.73
N ASP A 341 -9.58 29.14 -6.23
CA ASP A 341 -8.51 29.64 -7.09
C ASP A 341 -7.16 29.79 -6.36
N ARG A 342 -7.15 29.83 -5.03
CA ARG A 342 -5.93 30.02 -4.23
C ARG A 342 -5.00 28.79 -4.23
N ILE A 343 -5.50 27.64 -4.67
CA ILE A 343 -4.77 26.37 -4.67
C ILE A 343 -5.01 25.55 -5.93
N SER A 344 -4.13 24.59 -6.18
CA SER A 344 -4.18 23.71 -7.35
C SER A 344 -5.24 22.61 -7.27
N ASP A 345 -5.73 22.25 -6.08
CA ASP A 345 -6.70 21.17 -5.87
C ASP A 345 -7.76 21.51 -4.80
N PRO A 346 -8.70 22.42 -5.13
CA PRO A 346 -9.74 22.88 -4.20
C PRO A 346 -10.76 21.81 -3.84
N TYR A 347 -10.97 20.81 -4.70
CA TYR A 347 -11.95 19.76 -4.47
C TYR A 347 -11.53 18.87 -3.30
N SER A 348 -10.26 18.45 -3.26
CA SER A 348 -9.74 17.65 -2.17
C SER A 348 -9.84 18.38 -0.83
N VAL A 349 -9.52 19.68 -0.76
CA VAL A 349 -9.70 20.50 0.48
C VAL A 349 -11.16 20.47 0.94
N ILE A 350 -12.10 20.66 0.02
CA ILE A 350 -13.53 20.69 0.34
C ILE A 350 -14.01 19.34 0.88
N GLU A 351 -13.56 18.22 0.32
CA GLU A 351 -13.90 16.90 0.85
C GLU A 351 -13.32 16.69 2.25
N THR A 352 -12.07 17.05 2.49
CA THR A 352 -11.47 16.97 3.84
C THR A 352 -12.21 17.84 4.86
N LEU A 353 -12.68 19.03 4.48
CA LEU A 353 -13.50 19.86 5.37
C LEU A 353 -14.89 19.25 5.67
N ARG A 354 -15.43 18.37 4.81
CA ARG A 354 -16.72 17.69 5.07
C ARG A 354 -16.63 16.62 6.15
N GLU A 355 -15.45 16.04 6.34
CA GLU A 355 -15.16 15.02 7.34
C GLU A 355 -15.13 15.58 8.76
N LEU A 356 -15.00 16.91 8.92
CA LEU A 356 -15.06 17.55 10.23
C LEU A 356 -16.38 17.23 10.96
N HIS A 357 -16.33 17.15 12.28
CA HIS A 357 -17.53 17.15 13.10
C HIS A 357 -18.24 18.50 12.98
N ASP A 358 -19.56 18.51 13.18
CA ASP A 358 -20.34 19.75 13.15
C ASP A 358 -20.17 20.50 14.48
N THR A 359 -18.98 21.07 14.66
CA THR A 359 -18.58 21.85 15.82
C THR A 359 -18.26 23.28 15.42
N ARG A 360 -18.29 24.18 16.41
CA ARG A 360 -17.83 25.56 16.24
C ARG A 360 -16.31 25.61 16.41
N PHE A 361 -15.64 26.18 15.42
CA PHE A 361 -14.20 26.44 15.45
C PHE A 361 -13.98 27.91 15.78
N GLU A 362 -13.21 28.19 16.84
CA GLU A 362 -12.96 29.56 17.32
C GLU A 362 -11.75 30.19 16.62
N ASN A 363 -10.87 29.37 16.05
CA ASN A 363 -9.69 29.84 15.32
C ASN A 363 -9.15 28.74 14.38
N MET A 364 -8.09 29.09 13.63
CA MET A 364 -7.46 28.16 12.68
C MET A 364 -6.80 26.95 13.38
N ALA A 365 -6.29 27.10 14.59
CA ALA A 365 -5.67 26.00 15.34
C ALA A 365 -6.71 24.94 15.73
N ASP A 366 -7.96 25.34 16.03
CA ASP A 366 -9.05 24.38 16.28
C ASP A 366 -9.38 23.57 15.02
N VAL A 367 -9.35 24.21 13.85
CA VAL A 367 -9.56 23.55 12.56
C VAL A 367 -8.42 22.57 12.30
N GLU A 368 -7.16 22.98 12.48
CA GLU A 368 -5.99 22.10 12.31
C GLU A 368 -6.00 20.91 13.28
N LYS A 369 -6.40 21.14 14.54
CA LYS A 369 -6.52 20.08 15.54
C LYS A 369 -7.58 19.06 15.14
N ALA A 370 -8.78 19.51 14.78
CA ALA A 370 -9.86 18.62 14.35
C ALA A 370 -9.51 17.85 13.07
N LEU A 371 -8.75 18.47 12.16
CA LEU A 371 -8.21 17.79 10.97
C LEU A 371 -7.12 16.77 11.29
N GLY A 372 -6.37 16.97 12.37
CA GLY A 372 -5.40 16.01 12.89
C GLY A 372 -6.06 14.80 13.56
N GLU A 373 -7.29 14.94 14.04
CA GLU A 373 -8.09 13.85 14.63
C GLU A 373 -8.80 12.98 13.56
N ILE A 374 -8.85 13.43 12.30
CA ILE A 374 -9.48 12.72 11.17
C ILE A 374 -8.48 11.88 10.36
N ARG A 375 -7.17 12.15 10.51
CA ARG A 375 -6.08 11.44 9.84
C ARG A 375 -5.52 10.35 10.71
#